data_AF-A0A2V6N8J9-F1
#
_entry.id   AF-A0A2V6N8J9-F1
#
_cell.length_a   1.000
_cell.length_b   1.000
_cell.length_c   1.000
_cell.angle_alpha   90.00
_cell.angle_beta   90.00
_cell.angle_gamma   90.00
#
_symmetry.space_group_name_H-M   'P 1'
#
loop_
_entity.id
_entity.type
_entity.pdbx_description
1 polymer ?
#
loop_
_entity_poly.entity_id
_entity_poly.type
_entity_poly.pdbx_seq_one_letter_code
_entity_poly.pdbx_strand_id
1 'polypeptide(L)'
;MNSCRYSALLFAFGLLLAGCGEPERPRTTTNVTAAPVGASFDQIGKVSLYPGESCASQIMFVFHSGRSRSISMAAPFRVSRILTDAAHDHKTVHVWGKWRRGNTAGCSYVEATQVESQKSFW
;
A
#
# COMPACT_ATOMS: atom_id res chain seq x y z
N MET A 1 -35.23 65.96 -3.63
CA MET A 1 -33.94 66.45 -4.19
C MET A 1 -32.87 65.80 -3.32
N ASN A 2 -32.09 64.78 -3.72
CA ASN A 2 -31.31 64.55 -4.95
C ASN A 2 -31.35 63.04 -5.30
N SER A 3 -31.94 62.66 -6.43
CA SER A 3 -31.30 62.40 -7.74
C SER A 3 -30.50 61.09 -7.80
N CYS A 4 -31.16 60.05 -8.32
CA CYS A 4 -30.56 58.86 -8.93
C CYS A 4 -29.48 59.25 -9.94
N ARG A 5 -28.45 58.40 -10.14
CA ARG A 5 -28.13 57.83 -11.46
C ARG A 5 -26.90 56.90 -11.48
N TYR A 6 -27.14 55.71 -12.07
CA TYR A 6 -26.23 54.81 -12.80
C TYR A 6 -25.22 53.99 -11.98
N SER A 7 -25.37 52.65 -11.96
CA SER A 7 -24.78 51.70 -12.93
C SER A 7 -23.37 51.31 -12.44
N ALA A 8 -22.99 50.06 -12.22
CA ALA A 8 -23.41 48.83 -12.82
C ALA A 8 -23.14 47.65 -11.86
N LEU A 9 -24.00 46.64 -11.95
CA LEU A 9 -23.67 45.21 -11.97
C LEU A 9 -22.19 44.86 -11.73
N LEU A 10 -21.87 44.21 -10.60
CA LEU A 10 -21.05 42.99 -10.57
C LEU A 10 -21.40 42.19 -9.31
N PHE A 11 -22.29 41.21 -9.48
CA PHE A 11 -22.44 40.08 -8.56
C PHE A 11 -21.14 39.26 -8.60
N ALA A 12 -20.23 39.48 -7.65
CA ALA A 12 -19.08 38.61 -7.46
C ALA A 12 -19.48 37.39 -6.61
N PHE A 13 -20.30 36.50 -7.19
CA PHE A 13 -20.42 35.13 -6.69
C PHE A 13 -19.18 34.34 -7.13
N GLY A 14 -18.10 34.48 -6.37
CA GLY A 14 -16.92 33.60 -6.46
C GLY A 14 -17.09 32.39 -5.56
N LEU A 15 -18.02 31.49 -5.89
CA LEU A 15 -18.13 30.18 -5.24
C LEU A 15 -17.08 29.25 -5.85
N LEU A 16 -15.81 29.40 -5.44
CA LEU A 16 -14.77 28.43 -5.76
C LEU A 16 -14.71 27.39 -4.64
N LEU A 17 -15.53 26.36 -4.77
CA LEU A 17 -15.31 25.05 -4.17
C LEU A 17 -14.05 24.44 -4.79
N ALA A 18 -12.88 24.94 -4.42
CA ALA A 18 -11.65 24.17 -4.52
C ALA A 18 -11.55 23.35 -3.24
N GLY A 19 -12.32 22.26 -3.18
CA GLY A 19 -11.97 21.15 -2.32
C GLY A 19 -10.62 20.64 -2.82
N CYS A 20 -9.53 21.13 -2.23
CA CYS A 20 -8.26 20.43 -2.30
C CYS A 20 -8.55 19.07 -1.68
N GLY A 21 -8.77 18.06 -2.52
CA GLY A 21 -8.67 16.69 -2.11
C GLY A 21 -7.33 16.57 -1.42
N GLU A 22 -7.36 16.41 -0.09
CA GLU A 22 -6.19 16.08 0.69
C GLU A 22 -5.54 14.91 -0.04
N PRO A 23 -4.31 15.03 -0.57
CA PRO A 23 -3.62 13.89 -1.14
C PRO A 23 -3.60 12.88 0.00
N GLU A 24 -4.27 11.74 -0.20
CA GLU A 24 -4.34 10.65 0.77
C GLU A 24 -2.92 10.40 1.23
N ARG A 25 -2.58 10.92 2.41
CA ARG A 25 -1.23 10.80 2.95
C ARG A 25 -0.92 9.33 2.87
N PRO A 26 0.22 8.91 2.29
CA PRO A 26 0.58 7.51 2.26
C PRO A 26 0.46 7.05 3.71
N ARG A 27 -0.58 6.24 3.99
CA ARG A 27 -0.87 5.76 5.34
C ARG A 27 0.47 5.29 5.84
N THR A 28 0.98 5.95 6.89
CA THR A 28 2.28 5.64 7.47
C THR A 28 2.16 4.21 7.91
N THR A 29 2.56 3.33 6.99
CA THR A 29 2.47 1.90 7.12
C THR A 29 3.52 1.67 8.16
N THR A 30 3.09 1.40 9.40
CA THR A 30 3.98 1.20 10.55
C THR A 30 4.87 0.02 10.18
N ASN A 31 5.96 0.36 9.50
CA ASN A 31 6.88 -0.59 8.95
C ASN A 31 7.48 -1.26 10.16
N VAL A 32 7.21 -2.55 10.24
CA VAL A 32 7.82 -3.41 11.22
C VAL A 32 9.33 -3.22 11.18
N THR A 33 9.94 -3.14 12.36
CA THR A 33 11.39 -3.28 12.51
C THR A 33 11.83 -4.53 11.75
N ALA A 34 12.52 -4.32 10.63
CA ALA A 34 12.94 -5.40 9.76
C ALA A 34 13.77 -6.41 10.54
N ALA A 35 13.50 -7.70 10.32
CA ALA A 35 14.33 -8.74 10.91
C ALA A 35 15.72 -8.74 10.25
N PRO A 36 16.74 -9.36 10.88
CA PRO A 36 18.06 -9.49 10.28
C PRO A 36 17.98 -10.10 8.88
N VAL A 37 18.80 -9.60 7.96
CA VAL A 37 18.90 -10.14 6.61
C VAL A 37 19.26 -11.64 6.70
N GLY A 38 18.54 -12.46 5.94
CA GLY A 38 18.68 -13.92 5.97
C GLY A 38 17.78 -14.63 6.97
N ALA A 39 17.12 -13.91 7.89
CA ALA A 39 16.14 -14.50 8.79
C ALA A 39 14.98 -15.11 7.99
N SER A 40 14.51 -16.29 8.40
CA SER A 40 13.35 -16.93 7.81
C SER A 40 12.08 -16.16 8.13
N PHE A 41 11.18 -16.10 7.15
CA PHE A 41 9.84 -15.57 7.29
C PHE A 41 8.84 -16.70 7.08
N ASP A 42 7.95 -16.89 8.04
CA ASP A 42 6.87 -17.88 8.01
C ASP A 42 5.69 -17.29 8.78
N GLN A 43 4.70 -16.76 8.07
CA GLN A 43 3.50 -16.17 8.67
C GLN A 43 2.26 -16.34 7.78
N ILE A 44 1.10 -16.34 8.44
CA ILE A 44 -0.22 -16.34 7.81
C ILE A 44 -0.83 -14.95 7.94
N GLY A 45 -1.36 -14.40 6.85
CA GLY A 45 -1.88 -13.03 6.82
C GLY A 45 -2.55 -12.67 5.51
N LYS A 46 -2.97 -11.40 5.41
CA LYS A 46 -3.53 -10.85 4.18
C LYS A 46 -2.46 -10.12 3.39
N VAL A 47 -2.66 -10.00 2.09
CA VAL A 47 -1.73 -9.28 1.21
C VAL A 47 -2.45 -8.21 0.42
N SER A 48 -1.77 -7.12 0.17
CA SER A 48 -2.23 -6.05 -0.73
C SER A 48 -1.09 -5.64 -1.66
N LEU A 49 -1.43 -5.02 -2.79
CA LEU A 49 -0.42 -4.45 -3.68
C LEU A 49 0.33 -3.30 -2.97
N TYR A 50 1.62 -3.15 -3.26
CA TYR A 50 2.43 -2.08 -2.68
C TYR A 50 2.11 -0.73 -3.35
N PRO A 51 1.68 0.31 -2.61
CA PRO A 51 1.21 1.57 -3.18
C PRO A 51 2.33 2.60 -3.43
N GLY A 52 3.59 2.29 -3.10
CA GLY A 52 4.72 3.23 -3.16
C GLY A 52 5.83 2.82 -4.14
N GLU A 53 6.98 3.49 -4.04
CA GLU A 53 8.17 3.16 -4.84
C GLU A 53 8.75 1.79 -4.46
N SER A 54 9.01 0.96 -5.48
CA SER A 54 9.49 -0.40 -5.28
C SER A 54 10.94 -0.42 -4.80
N CYS A 55 11.17 -1.03 -3.64
CA CYS A 55 12.49 -1.27 -3.04
C CYS A 55 13.32 -2.39 -3.73
N ALA A 56 12.71 -3.10 -4.67
CA ALA A 56 13.30 -4.21 -5.42
C ALA A 56 12.83 -4.18 -6.89
N SER A 57 13.54 -4.85 -7.79
CA SER A 57 13.15 -4.98 -9.21
C SER A 57 11.94 -5.90 -9.44
N GLN A 58 11.45 -6.56 -8.39
CA GLN A 58 10.34 -7.51 -8.43
C GLN A 58 9.03 -6.82 -8.00
N ILE A 59 7.88 -7.44 -8.30
CA ILE A 59 6.59 -6.94 -7.84
C ILE A 59 6.55 -6.96 -6.32
N MET A 60 6.20 -5.82 -5.73
CA MET A 60 6.09 -5.66 -4.29
C MET A 60 4.65 -5.73 -3.81
N PHE A 61 4.49 -6.29 -2.62
CA PHE A 61 3.24 -6.41 -1.89
C PHE A 61 3.46 -5.93 -0.46
N VAL A 62 2.36 -5.63 0.22
CA VAL A 62 2.33 -5.41 1.67
C VAL A 62 1.64 -6.61 2.30
N PHE A 63 2.36 -7.31 3.17
CA PHE A 63 1.81 -8.36 4.01
C PHE A 63 1.30 -7.78 5.31
N HIS A 64 0.04 -8.05 5.63
CA HIS A 64 -0.63 -7.64 6.84
C HIS A 64 -0.76 -8.83 7.77
N SER A 65 0.05 -8.83 8.83
CA SER A 65 0.00 -9.84 9.88
C SER A 65 -0.75 -9.32 11.10
N GLY A 66 -1.90 -9.92 11.41
CA GLY A 66 -2.71 -9.57 12.58
C GLY A 66 -3.10 -8.07 12.66
N ARG A 67 -3.04 -7.50 13.88
CA ARG A 67 -3.77 -6.27 14.24
C ARG A 67 -3.28 -4.95 13.62
N SER A 68 -2.04 -4.84 13.14
CA SER A 68 -1.51 -3.60 12.50
C SER A 68 -0.09 -3.78 11.91
N ARG A 69 0.36 -5.03 11.72
CA ARG A 69 1.74 -5.30 11.37
C ARG A 69 1.86 -5.40 9.85
N SER A 70 2.51 -4.42 9.22
CA SER A 70 2.65 -4.35 7.77
C SER A 70 4.10 -4.56 7.37
N ILE A 71 4.32 -5.48 6.44
CA ILE A 71 5.64 -5.95 6.05
C ILE A 71 5.74 -5.83 4.53
N SER A 72 6.76 -5.10 4.07
CA SER A 72 7.07 -5.03 2.65
C SER A 72 7.59 -6.38 2.18
N MET A 73 7.02 -6.93 1.12
CA MET A 73 7.45 -8.20 0.55
C MET A 73 7.62 -8.07 -0.97
N ALA A 74 8.58 -8.80 -1.51
CA ALA A 74 8.78 -8.95 -2.93
C ALA A 74 8.62 -10.42 -3.29
N ALA A 75 8.09 -10.71 -4.47
CA ALA A 75 7.86 -12.08 -4.91
C ALA A 75 8.30 -12.30 -6.37
N PRO A 76 8.86 -13.48 -6.68
CA PRO A 76 9.14 -13.88 -8.05
C PRO A 76 7.83 -14.13 -8.80
N PHE A 77 7.87 -14.10 -10.13
CA PHE A 77 6.69 -14.11 -11.01
C PHE A 77 5.63 -15.18 -10.70
N ARG A 78 6.06 -16.41 -10.38
CA ARG A 78 5.13 -17.51 -10.05
C ARG A 78 4.36 -17.25 -8.76
N VAL A 79 5.05 -16.71 -7.76
CA VAL A 79 4.50 -16.42 -6.43
C VAL A 79 3.68 -15.13 -6.46
N SER A 80 4.13 -14.12 -7.21
CA SER A 80 3.43 -12.84 -7.35
C SER A 80 2.04 -13.03 -7.94
N ARG A 81 1.84 -13.97 -8.87
CA ARG A 81 0.51 -14.27 -9.41
C ARG A 81 -0.47 -14.70 -8.31
N ILE A 82 -0.07 -15.65 -7.46
CA ILE A 82 -0.88 -16.15 -6.35
C ILE A 82 -1.18 -15.02 -5.35
N LEU A 83 -0.19 -14.19 -5.06
CA LEU A 83 -0.34 -13.03 -4.16
C LEU A 83 -1.26 -11.96 -4.73
N THR A 84 -1.19 -11.70 -6.03
CA THR A 84 -2.10 -10.76 -6.72
C THR A 84 -3.52 -11.28 -6.69
N ASP A 85 -3.74 -12.56 -7.00
CA ASP A 85 -5.07 -13.18 -6.95
C ASP A 85 -5.61 -13.13 -5.50
N ALA A 86 -4.77 -13.43 -4.51
CA ALA A 86 -5.16 -13.35 -3.10
C ALA A 86 -5.44 -11.92 -2.63
N ALA A 87 -4.67 -10.93 -3.11
CA ALA A 87 -4.89 -9.52 -2.82
C ALA A 87 -6.20 -9.02 -3.41
N HIS A 88 -6.54 -9.48 -4.62
CA HIS A 88 -7.79 -9.16 -5.31
C HIS A 88 -9.00 -9.79 -4.58
N ASP A 89 -8.90 -11.06 -4.22
CA ASP A 89 -9.97 -11.81 -3.56
C ASP A 89 -10.05 -11.55 -2.04
N HIS A 90 -9.17 -10.68 -1.51
CA HIS A 90 -9.01 -10.43 -0.06
C HIS A 90 -8.81 -11.71 0.78
N LYS A 91 -8.17 -12.73 0.19
CA LYS A 91 -7.92 -14.03 0.81
C LYS A 91 -6.73 -13.99 1.76
N THR A 92 -6.77 -14.87 2.75
CA THR A 92 -5.65 -15.13 3.64
C THR A 92 -4.66 -16.08 2.97
N VAL A 93 -3.38 -15.75 3.04
CA VAL A 93 -2.29 -16.56 2.49
C VAL A 93 -1.31 -16.93 3.58
N HIS A 94 -0.73 -18.12 3.45
CA HIS A 94 0.46 -18.53 4.19
C HIS A 94 1.68 -18.21 3.30
N VAL A 95 2.60 -17.42 3.83
CA VAL A 95 3.78 -16.95 3.10
C VAL A 95 5.04 -17.45 3.79
N TRP A 96 5.91 -18.07 3.01
CA TRP A 96 7.27 -18.40 3.40
C TRP A 96 8.28 -17.60 2.59
N GLY A 97 9.38 -17.24 3.23
CA GLY A 97 10.42 -16.48 2.58
C GLY A 97 11.62 -16.21 3.46
N LYS A 98 12.43 -15.23 3.04
CA LYS A 98 13.56 -14.75 3.80
C LYS A 98 13.63 -13.23 3.77
N TRP A 99 14.08 -12.63 4.85
CA TRP A 99 14.37 -11.21 4.90
C TRP A 99 15.57 -10.88 4.01
N ARG A 100 15.39 -9.91 3.13
CA ARG A 100 16.39 -9.38 2.22
C ARG A 100 16.52 -7.88 2.42
N ARG A 101 17.71 -7.38 2.09
CA ARG A 101 17.96 -5.95 1.95
C ARG A 101 17.66 -5.54 0.51
N GLY A 102 16.96 -4.43 0.35
CA GLY A 102 16.74 -3.82 -0.97
C GLY A 102 17.91 -3.01 -1.47
N ASN A 103 17.74 -2.50 -2.69
CA ASN A 103 18.80 -1.79 -3.40
C ASN A 103 19.10 -0.43 -2.73
N THR A 104 18.11 0.13 -2.03
CA THR A 104 18.23 1.40 -1.30
C THR A 104 18.54 1.16 0.17
N ALA A 105 19.43 1.98 0.74
CA ALA A 105 19.75 1.94 2.16
C ALA A 105 18.49 2.17 3.02
N GLY A 106 18.27 1.32 4.02
CA GLY A 106 17.09 1.37 4.89
C GLY A 106 15.87 0.60 4.36
N CYS A 107 15.89 0.15 3.10
CA CYS A 107 14.84 -0.70 2.56
C CYS A 107 15.13 -2.17 2.88
N SER A 108 14.25 -2.80 3.65
CA SER A 108 14.27 -4.24 3.90
C SER A 108 12.91 -4.82 3.58
N TYR A 109 12.89 -5.99 2.96
CA TYR A 109 11.68 -6.67 2.53
C TYR A 109 11.81 -8.17 2.72
N VAL A 110 10.67 -8.87 2.71
CA VAL A 110 10.63 -10.33 2.66
C VAL A 110 10.60 -10.78 1.21
N GLU A 111 11.60 -11.55 0.78
CA GLU A 111 11.56 -12.27 -0.48
C GLU A 111 10.73 -13.53 -0.28
N ALA A 112 9.51 -13.54 -0.82
CA ALA A 112 8.60 -14.67 -0.73
C ALA A 112 9.06 -15.79 -1.67
N THR A 113 9.36 -16.95 -1.12
CA THR A 113 9.80 -18.13 -1.88
C THR A 113 8.66 -19.08 -2.17
N GLN A 114 7.68 -19.17 -1.27
CA GLN A 114 6.52 -20.03 -1.40
C GLN A 114 5.31 -19.34 -0.79
N VAL A 115 4.15 -19.54 -1.40
CA VAL A 115 2.87 -19.00 -0.94
C VAL A 115 1.80 -20.05 -1.16
N GLU A 116 0.96 -20.22 -0.15
CA GLU A 116 -0.22 -21.07 -0.22
C GLU A 116 -1.46 -20.25 0.12
N SER A 117 -2.48 -20.33 -0.74
CA SER A 117 -3.77 -19.76 -0.45
C SER A 117 -4.50 -20.65 0.54
N GLN A 118 -4.92 -20.07 1.66
CA GLN A 118 -5.77 -20.78 2.59
C GLN A 118 -7.14 -20.94 1.92
N LYS A 119 -7.51 -22.19 1.60
CA LYS A 119 -8.85 -22.48 1.12
C LYS A 119 -9.81 -22.19 2.27
N SER A 120 -10.61 -21.14 2.13
CA SER A 120 -11.75 -20.91 3.00
C SER A 120 -12.74 -22.06 2.76
N PHE A 121 -12.77 -23.04 3.64
CA PHE A 121 -13.81 -24.06 3.66
C PHE A 121 -15.10 -23.36 4.15
N TRP A 122 -16.04 -23.14 3.23
CA TRP A 122 -17.41 -22.73 3.50
C TRP A 122 -18.34 -23.76 2.86
#